data_AF-T5ALW5-F1
#
_entry.id   AF-T5ALW5-F1
#
_cell.length_a   1.000
_cell.length_b   1.000
_cell.length_c   1.000
_cell.angle_alpha   90.00
_cell.angle_beta   90.00
_cell.angle_gamma   90.00
#
_symmetry.space_group_name_H-M   'P 1'
#
loop_
_entity.id
_entity.type
_entity.pdbx_description
1 polymer ?
#
loop_
_entity_poly.entity_id
_entity_poly.type
_entity_poly.pdbx_seq_one_letter_code
_entity_poly.pdbx_strand_id
1 'polypeptide(L)'
;MDSSGGQQSRAHLYREFTHRFEKARDEKNGLLRYMSQLSGQISHSRRILGERERERSTVAFRRPITTDGQQYLDWLEQDIRRLGRNIRQIEESKATVEVGIREAEADMVAARNHLDDELAKLDPYLPRHQLQAASVKHTVPKNGRRGEEREARKFIKIPGGAVDRDDPTILHGAARELREEAGLVAVRFRQLAAEGEGEDLAVFSNRNGTRWFCRFAFHVDVESCQDVRLDPAEHQAFVWASEEEVRDQTMDGRDLPITYKSMRALILEAFKSRRARNEACSL
;
A
#
# COMPACT_ATOMS: atom_id res chain seq x y z
N MET A 1 -2.53 11.51 44.51
CA MET A 1 -3.35 10.37 44.05
C MET A 1 -2.71 9.85 42.76
N ASP A 2 -2.69 8.53 42.54
CA ASP A 2 -1.54 7.84 41.93
C ASP A 2 -1.37 7.97 40.41
N SER A 3 -0.60 8.98 39.98
CA SER A 3 -0.06 9.08 38.63
C SER A 3 0.75 7.82 38.21
N SER A 4 1.47 7.21 39.16
CA SER A 4 2.25 5.98 38.93
C SER A 4 1.38 4.78 38.56
N GLY A 5 0.18 4.65 39.15
CA GLY A 5 -0.75 3.55 38.84
C GLY A 5 -1.28 3.62 37.41
N GLY A 6 -1.72 4.81 36.98
CA GLY A 6 -2.22 5.02 35.62
C GLY A 6 -1.15 4.75 34.54
N GLN A 7 0.11 5.13 34.78
CA GLN A 7 1.21 4.85 33.86
C GLN A 7 1.50 3.34 33.74
N GLN A 8 1.48 2.60 34.85
CA GLN A 8 1.69 1.14 34.82
C GLN A 8 0.57 0.41 34.07
N SER A 9 -0.69 0.80 34.27
CA SER A 9 -1.84 0.24 33.54
C SER A 9 -1.75 0.50 32.03
N ARG A 10 -1.42 1.73 31.60
CA ARG A 10 -1.23 2.02 30.17
C ARG A 10 -0.07 1.22 29.57
N ALA A 11 1.06 1.11 30.28
CA ALA A 11 2.19 0.29 29.84
C ALA A 11 1.90 -1.23 29.81
N HIS A 12 0.91 -1.71 30.57
CA HIS A 12 0.40 -3.08 30.43
C HIS A 12 -0.42 -3.23 29.15
N LEU A 13 -1.44 -2.39 28.95
CA LEU A 13 -2.32 -2.41 27.78
C LEU A 13 -1.55 -2.32 26.46
N TYR A 14 -0.58 -1.40 26.35
CA TYR A 14 0.25 -1.30 25.15
C TYR A 14 1.06 -2.57 24.88
N ARG A 15 1.62 -3.23 25.90
CA ARG A 15 2.35 -4.50 25.70
C ARG A 15 1.44 -5.63 25.24
N GLU A 16 0.24 -5.72 25.80
CA GLU A 16 -0.75 -6.71 25.38
C GLU A 16 -1.24 -6.46 23.94
N PHE A 17 -1.57 -5.21 23.61
CA PHE A 17 -1.90 -4.79 22.25
C PHE A 17 -0.77 -5.13 21.27
N THR A 18 0.47 -4.72 21.56
CA THR A 18 1.62 -4.99 20.70
C THR A 18 1.76 -6.49 20.47
N HIS A 19 1.70 -7.32 21.53
CA HIS A 19 1.79 -8.77 21.37
C HIS A 19 0.70 -9.37 20.47
N ARG A 20 -0.57 -8.97 20.66
CA ARG A 20 -1.69 -9.45 19.83
C ARG A 20 -1.57 -8.97 18.38
N PHE A 21 -1.30 -7.68 18.18
CA PHE A 21 -1.19 -7.05 16.88
C PHE A 21 0.00 -7.59 16.08
N GLU A 22 1.17 -7.75 16.70
CA GLU A 22 2.34 -8.31 16.03
C GLU A 22 2.15 -9.77 15.66
N LYS A 23 1.50 -10.58 16.52
CA LYS A 23 1.14 -11.96 16.19
C LYS A 23 0.26 -12.03 14.93
N ALA A 24 -0.83 -11.27 14.89
CA ALA A 24 -1.74 -11.23 13.74
C ALA A 24 -1.07 -10.67 12.48
N ARG A 25 -0.23 -9.64 12.61
CA ARG A 25 0.59 -9.08 11.53
C ARG A 25 1.56 -10.13 10.95
N ASP A 26 2.22 -10.90 11.81
CA ASP A 26 3.22 -11.88 11.39
C ASP A 26 2.56 -13.12 10.75
N GLU A 27 1.38 -13.52 11.23
CA GLU A 27 0.52 -14.51 10.58
C GLU A 27 0.06 -14.05 9.19
N LYS A 28 -0.50 -12.84 9.08
CA LYS A 28 -0.83 -12.19 7.80
C LYS A 28 0.37 -12.16 6.84
N ASN A 29 1.56 -11.79 7.34
CA ASN A 29 2.79 -11.77 6.56
C ASN A 29 3.21 -13.16 6.07
N GLY A 30 3.02 -14.21 6.88
CA GLY A 30 3.22 -15.60 6.48
C GLY A 30 2.27 -16.02 5.36
N LEU A 31 0.98 -15.75 5.52
CA LEU A 31 -0.06 -16.05 4.53
C LEU A 31 0.16 -15.31 3.21
N LEU A 32 0.55 -14.03 3.25
CA LEU A 32 0.89 -13.24 2.05
C LEU A 32 2.07 -13.83 1.26
N ARG A 33 3.12 -14.33 1.95
CA ARG A 33 4.24 -15.05 1.28
C ARG A 33 3.74 -16.33 0.62
N TYR A 34 2.91 -17.11 1.30
CA TYR A 34 2.37 -18.35 0.76
C TYR A 34 1.43 -18.11 -0.43
N MET A 35 0.56 -17.10 -0.37
CA MET A 35 -0.28 -16.66 -1.49
C MET A 35 0.55 -16.27 -2.73
N SER A 36 1.70 -15.62 -2.53
CA SER A 36 2.65 -15.30 -3.60
C SER A 36 3.22 -16.56 -4.25
N GLN A 37 3.64 -17.54 -3.44
CA GLN A 37 4.13 -18.84 -3.92
C GLN A 37 3.06 -19.59 -4.73
N LEU A 38 1.82 -19.69 -4.22
CA LEU A 38 0.70 -20.34 -4.93
C LEU A 38 0.41 -19.64 -6.27
N SER A 39 0.44 -18.30 -6.29
CA SER A 39 0.24 -17.52 -7.52
C SER A 39 1.35 -17.78 -8.56
N GLY A 40 2.60 -17.98 -8.12
CA GLY A 40 3.70 -18.42 -8.96
C GLY A 40 3.49 -19.84 -9.53
N GLN A 41 3.04 -20.78 -8.70
CA GLN A 41 2.75 -22.17 -9.10
C GLN A 41 1.58 -22.25 -10.11
N ILE A 42 0.51 -21.46 -9.93
CA ILE A 42 -0.60 -21.35 -10.90
C ILE A 42 -0.06 -20.82 -12.23
N SER A 43 0.73 -19.74 -12.19
CA SER A 43 1.29 -19.11 -13.39
C SER A 43 2.20 -20.06 -14.18
N HIS A 44 3.06 -20.81 -13.47
CA HIS A 44 3.91 -21.83 -14.05
C HIS A 44 3.12 -22.99 -14.67
N SER A 45 2.13 -23.52 -13.93
CA SER A 45 1.28 -24.63 -14.39
C SER A 45 0.44 -24.25 -15.62
N ARG A 46 -0.12 -23.04 -15.65
CA ARG A 46 -0.87 -22.51 -16.81
C ARG A 46 0.02 -22.34 -18.05
N ARG A 47 1.30 -21.98 -17.88
CA ARG A 47 2.27 -21.93 -18.99
C ARG A 47 2.49 -23.33 -19.60
N ILE A 48 2.75 -24.34 -18.76
CA ILE A 48 2.94 -25.73 -19.21
C ILE A 48 1.66 -26.25 -19.89
N LEU A 49 0.48 -25.99 -19.31
CA LEU A 49 -0.81 -26.35 -19.90
C LEU A 49 -0.95 -25.80 -21.32
N GLY A 50 -0.68 -24.50 -21.52
CA GLY A 50 -0.71 -23.89 -22.85
C GLY A 50 0.37 -24.41 -23.82
N GLU A 51 1.52 -24.89 -23.31
CA GLU A 51 2.52 -25.60 -24.11
C GLU A 51 1.99 -26.95 -24.60
N ARG A 52 1.37 -27.75 -23.72
CA ARG A 52 0.74 -29.03 -24.07
C ARG A 52 -0.45 -28.90 -25.00
N GLU A 53 -1.27 -27.87 -24.85
CA GLU A 53 -2.39 -27.60 -25.76
C GLU A 53 -1.91 -27.26 -27.18
N ARG A 54 -0.82 -26.49 -27.31
CA ARG A 54 -0.18 -26.24 -28.61
C ARG A 54 0.39 -27.52 -29.23
N GLU A 55 1.09 -28.32 -28.44
CA GLU A 55 1.66 -29.61 -28.85
C GLU A 55 0.58 -30.58 -29.35
N ARG A 56 -0.51 -30.74 -28.58
CA ARG A 56 -1.70 -31.53 -28.96
C ARG A 56 -2.30 -31.03 -30.28
N SER A 57 -2.42 -29.72 -30.44
CA SER A 57 -2.94 -29.11 -31.67
C SER A 57 -2.02 -29.43 -32.86
N THR A 58 -0.70 -29.26 -32.72
CA THR A 58 0.29 -29.56 -33.75
C THR A 58 0.23 -31.02 -34.22
N VAL A 59 0.00 -31.98 -33.31
CA VAL A 59 -0.16 -33.40 -33.67
C VAL A 59 -1.50 -33.66 -34.36
N ALA A 60 -2.60 -33.13 -33.83
CA ALA A 60 -3.95 -33.33 -34.37
C ALA A 60 -4.15 -32.76 -35.80
N PHE A 61 -3.37 -31.74 -36.19
CA PHE A 61 -3.40 -31.19 -37.55
C PHE A 61 -2.57 -31.98 -38.58
N ARG A 62 -1.72 -32.94 -38.17
CA ARG A 62 -1.00 -33.80 -39.12
C ARG A 62 -1.96 -34.83 -39.72
N ARG A 63 -2.03 -34.90 -41.04
CA ARG A 63 -2.89 -35.83 -41.80
C ARG A 63 -2.03 -36.68 -42.74
N PRO A 64 -2.22 -38.02 -42.79
CA PRO A 64 -2.99 -38.84 -41.84
C PRO A 64 -2.35 -38.86 -40.44
N ILE A 65 -3.15 -39.11 -39.41
CA ILE A 65 -2.65 -39.37 -38.05
C ILE A 65 -2.20 -40.84 -37.99
N THR A 66 -0.96 -41.09 -37.56
CA THR A 66 -0.43 -42.44 -37.36
C THR A 66 -0.90 -43.04 -36.03
N THR A 67 -0.80 -44.35 -35.85
CA THR A 67 -1.10 -45.03 -34.58
C THR A 67 -0.33 -44.41 -33.40
N ASP A 68 0.97 -44.16 -33.59
CA ASP A 68 1.83 -43.50 -32.60
C ASP A 68 1.36 -42.06 -32.32
N GLY A 69 0.90 -41.34 -33.35
CA GLY A 69 0.29 -40.02 -33.22
C GLY A 69 -0.97 -40.03 -32.38
N GLN A 70 -1.82 -41.07 -32.51
CA GLN A 70 -3.00 -41.23 -31.68
C GLN A 70 -2.63 -41.54 -30.22
N GLN A 71 -1.72 -42.49 -29.98
CA GLN A 71 -1.22 -42.79 -28.62
C GLN A 71 -0.64 -41.55 -27.93
N TYR A 72 0.09 -40.72 -28.69
CA TYR A 72 0.67 -39.49 -28.17
C TYR A 72 -0.38 -38.40 -27.89
N LEU A 73 -1.44 -38.29 -28.71
CA LEU A 73 -2.60 -37.45 -28.40
C LEU A 73 -3.30 -37.89 -27.11
N ASP A 74 -3.53 -39.19 -26.93
CA ASP A 74 -4.17 -39.74 -25.73
C ASP A 74 -3.34 -39.46 -24.46
N TRP A 75 -2.00 -39.50 -24.57
CA TRP A 75 -1.08 -39.10 -23.51
C TRP A 75 -1.16 -37.59 -23.20
N LEU A 76 -1.12 -36.74 -24.24
CA LEU A 76 -1.24 -35.29 -24.08
C LEU A 76 -2.57 -34.89 -23.44
N GLU A 77 -3.68 -35.55 -23.79
CA GLU A 77 -4.97 -35.31 -23.14
C GLU A 77 -4.96 -35.70 -21.66
N GLN A 78 -4.28 -36.79 -21.29
CA GLN A 78 -4.14 -37.18 -19.88
C GLN A 78 -3.29 -36.16 -19.09
N ASP A 79 -2.19 -35.66 -19.66
CA ASP A 79 -1.34 -34.64 -19.03
C ASP A 79 -2.10 -33.31 -18.87
N ILE A 80 -2.80 -32.85 -19.93
CA ILE A 80 -3.69 -31.67 -19.89
C ILE A 80 -4.76 -31.81 -18.80
N ARG A 81 -5.45 -32.96 -18.72
CA ARG A 81 -6.46 -33.21 -17.67
C ARG A 81 -5.84 -33.24 -16.27
N ARG A 82 -4.60 -33.73 -16.12
CA ARG A 82 -3.86 -33.73 -14.84
C ARG A 82 -3.46 -32.32 -14.42
N LEU A 83 -2.84 -31.55 -15.31
CA LEU A 83 -2.46 -30.15 -15.09
C LEU A 83 -3.68 -29.30 -14.72
N GLY A 84 -4.80 -29.48 -15.42
CA GLY A 84 -6.07 -28.79 -15.12
C GLY A 84 -6.63 -29.11 -13.73
N ARG A 85 -6.48 -30.35 -13.23
CA ARG A 85 -6.85 -30.68 -11.83
C ARG A 85 -5.90 -30.02 -10.83
N ASN A 86 -4.59 -30.09 -11.07
CA ASN A 86 -3.60 -29.47 -10.20
C ASN A 86 -3.81 -27.95 -10.07
N ILE A 87 -4.09 -27.26 -11.17
CA ILE A 87 -4.37 -25.81 -11.17
C ILE A 87 -5.57 -25.49 -10.26
N ARG A 88 -6.69 -26.23 -10.39
CA ARG A 88 -7.87 -26.03 -9.54
C ARG A 88 -7.57 -26.24 -8.05
N GLN A 89 -6.83 -27.29 -7.71
CA GLN A 89 -6.43 -27.57 -6.32
C GLN A 89 -5.56 -26.45 -5.72
N ILE A 90 -4.68 -25.83 -6.51
CA ILE A 90 -3.86 -24.69 -6.07
C ILE A 90 -4.72 -23.41 -5.97
N GLU A 91 -5.72 -23.23 -6.84
CA GLU A 91 -6.70 -22.14 -6.78
C GLU A 91 -7.61 -22.24 -5.53
N GLU A 92 -8.09 -23.45 -5.20
CA GLU A 92 -8.82 -23.76 -3.96
C GLU A 92 -7.94 -23.43 -2.73
N SER A 93 -6.69 -23.90 -2.72
CA SER A 93 -5.73 -23.60 -1.66
C SER A 93 -5.47 -22.09 -1.51
N LYS A 94 -5.42 -21.35 -2.62
CA LYS A 94 -5.25 -19.90 -2.62
C LYS A 94 -6.49 -19.19 -2.03
N ALA A 95 -7.69 -19.66 -2.34
CA ALA A 95 -8.92 -19.11 -1.77
C ALA A 95 -8.97 -19.28 -0.24
N THR A 96 -8.53 -20.43 0.30
CA THR A 96 -8.39 -20.63 1.75
C THR A 96 -7.40 -19.65 2.39
N VAL A 97 -6.24 -19.41 1.74
CA VAL A 97 -5.24 -18.45 2.23
C VAL A 97 -5.76 -17.01 2.22
N GLU A 98 -6.57 -16.63 1.22
CA GLU A 98 -7.23 -15.32 1.16
C GLU A 98 -8.25 -15.12 2.30
N VAL A 99 -8.91 -16.18 2.77
CA VAL A 99 -9.78 -16.09 3.96
C VAL A 99 -8.95 -15.83 5.21
N GLY A 100 -7.88 -16.60 5.44
CA GLY A 100 -7.00 -16.40 6.60
C GLY A 100 -6.33 -15.02 6.64
N ILE A 101 -6.04 -14.41 5.48
CA ILE A 101 -5.53 -13.03 5.43
C ILE A 101 -6.57 -12.04 5.97
N ARG A 102 -7.85 -12.20 5.62
CA ARG A 102 -8.94 -11.34 6.13
C ARG A 102 -9.22 -11.57 7.62
N GLU A 103 -9.07 -12.80 8.09
CA GLU A 103 -9.19 -13.14 9.52
C GLU A 103 -8.07 -12.47 10.33
N ALA A 104 -6.81 -12.57 9.88
CA ALA A 104 -5.69 -11.88 10.52
C ALA A 104 -5.82 -10.34 10.45
N GLU A 105 -6.41 -9.78 9.39
CA GLU A 105 -6.75 -8.35 9.32
C GLU A 105 -7.83 -7.96 10.34
N ALA A 106 -8.88 -8.78 10.48
CA ALA A 106 -9.93 -8.56 11.47
C ALA A 106 -9.38 -8.62 12.91
N ASP A 107 -8.46 -9.54 13.19
CA ASP A 107 -7.78 -9.64 14.49
C ASP A 107 -6.91 -8.41 14.80
N MET A 108 -6.18 -7.87 13.79
CA MET A 108 -5.44 -6.62 13.94
C MET A 108 -6.36 -5.43 14.29
N VAL A 109 -7.52 -5.33 13.63
CA VAL A 109 -8.53 -4.30 13.91
C VAL A 109 -9.18 -4.50 15.28
N ALA A 110 -9.50 -5.74 15.65
CA ALA A 110 -10.06 -6.06 16.97
C ALA A 110 -9.08 -5.73 18.11
N ALA A 111 -7.79 -6.00 17.92
CA ALA A 111 -6.74 -5.62 18.87
C ALA A 111 -6.66 -4.09 19.05
N ARG A 112 -6.75 -3.31 17.95
CA ARG A 112 -6.76 -1.84 17.98
C ARG A 112 -7.98 -1.32 18.75
N ASN A 113 -9.18 -1.76 18.38
CA ASN A 113 -10.42 -1.32 19.00
C ASN A 113 -10.43 -1.62 20.51
N HIS A 114 -9.93 -2.80 20.91
CA HIS A 114 -9.80 -3.15 22.33
C HIS A 114 -8.84 -2.21 23.08
N LEU A 115 -7.69 -1.85 22.49
CA LEU A 115 -6.78 -0.87 23.09
C LEU A 115 -7.46 0.50 23.24
N ASP A 116 -8.15 0.98 22.21
CA ASP A 116 -8.85 2.27 22.24
C ASP A 116 -9.95 2.31 23.31
N ASP A 117 -10.71 1.21 23.46
CA ASP A 117 -11.75 1.06 24.50
C ASP A 117 -11.17 1.03 25.92
N GLU A 118 -10.06 0.31 26.17
CA GLU A 118 -9.43 0.28 27.50
C GLU A 118 -8.72 1.60 27.83
N LEU A 119 -8.10 2.28 26.85
CA LEU A 119 -7.51 3.60 27.05
C LEU A 119 -8.58 4.65 27.40
N ALA A 120 -9.76 4.60 26.76
CA ALA A 120 -10.87 5.49 27.07
C ALA A 120 -11.41 5.33 28.50
N LYS A 121 -11.36 4.12 29.08
CA LYS A 121 -11.74 3.87 30.49
C LYS A 121 -10.73 4.45 31.48
N LEU A 122 -9.44 4.42 31.13
CA LEU A 122 -8.37 4.95 31.99
C LEU A 122 -8.26 6.47 31.97
N ASP A 123 -8.79 7.13 30.93
CA ASP A 123 -8.66 8.57 30.74
C ASP A 123 -9.91 9.17 30.05
N PRO A 124 -10.99 9.44 30.80
CA PRO A 124 -12.27 9.90 30.25
C PRO A 124 -12.23 11.27 29.54
N TYR A 125 -11.11 11.98 29.66
CA TYR A 125 -10.92 13.35 29.17
C TYR A 125 -9.91 13.46 28.02
N LEU A 126 -9.31 12.36 27.56
CA LEU A 126 -8.32 12.39 26.48
C LEU A 126 -9.01 12.64 25.11
N PRO A 127 -8.84 13.83 24.49
CA PRO A 127 -9.54 14.13 23.24
C PRO A 127 -8.88 13.39 22.07
N ARG A 128 -9.68 12.75 21.22
CA ARG A 128 -9.21 11.71 20.28
C ARG A 128 -8.26 12.13 19.15
N HIS A 129 -7.91 13.41 18.96
CA HIS A 129 -7.23 13.81 17.72
C HIS A 129 -6.38 15.08 17.80
N GLN A 130 -5.12 14.96 17.36
CA GLN A 130 -4.15 16.04 17.15
C GLN A 130 -3.26 15.83 15.87
N LEU A 131 -2.43 16.82 15.51
CA LEU A 131 -2.03 17.18 14.11
C LEU A 131 -0.58 17.76 14.04
N GLN A 132 -0.03 18.49 13.03
CA GLN A 132 -0.41 19.15 11.74
C GLN A 132 0.86 19.15 10.85
N ALA A 133 0.79 19.33 9.51
CA ALA A 133 1.97 19.56 8.64
C ALA A 133 1.69 19.78 7.11
N ALA A 134 2.70 19.57 6.23
CA ALA A 134 2.79 19.91 4.79
C ALA A 134 2.96 18.70 3.81
N SER A 135 2.81 18.94 2.48
CA SER A 135 3.05 17.95 1.39
C SER A 135 3.11 18.54 -0.04
N VAL A 136 4.08 18.14 -0.88
CA VAL A 136 4.17 18.33 -2.37
C VAL A 136 5.10 17.28 -3.02
N LYS A 137 4.71 16.53 -4.10
CA LYS A 137 5.50 16.31 -5.38
C LYS A 137 5.02 15.21 -6.37
N HIS A 138 5.22 15.43 -7.70
CA HIS A 138 4.74 14.68 -8.91
C HIS A 138 5.81 14.09 -9.89
N THR A 139 5.93 12.76 -10.07
CA THR A 139 7.03 12.02 -10.83
C THR A 139 6.77 11.56 -12.30
N VAL A 140 7.83 11.53 -13.16
CA VAL A 140 8.07 10.60 -14.33
C VAL A 140 9.62 10.40 -14.60
N PRO A 141 10.16 9.55 -15.53
CA PRO A 141 11.00 8.40 -15.10
C PRO A 141 12.42 8.27 -15.69
N LYS A 142 13.25 7.41 -15.07
CA LYS A 142 14.53 6.91 -15.65
C LYS A 142 14.26 5.85 -16.75
N ASN A 143 15.03 5.92 -17.85
CA ASN A 143 14.69 5.44 -19.20
C ASN A 143 14.50 3.91 -19.45
N GLY A 144 13.61 3.56 -20.39
CA GLY A 144 13.99 2.66 -21.49
C GLY A 144 13.07 1.49 -21.91
N ARG A 145 12.03 1.75 -22.74
CA ARG A 145 11.84 1.15 -24.11
C ARG A 145 10.46 1.43 -24.73
N ARG A 146 10.51 2.05 -25.93
CA ARG A 146 9.56 2.05 -27.08
C ARG A 146 8.04 2.06 -26.84
N GLY A 147 7.39 3.09 -27.39
CA GLY A 147 6.11 2.95 -28.10
C GLY A 147 5.06 4.00 -27.73
N GLU A 148 4.72 4.86 -28.70
CA GLU A 148 3.58 5.78 -28.72
C GLU A 148 3.63 6.98 -27.76
N GLU A 149 3.61 8.18 -28.35
CA GLU A 149 3.29 9.44 -27.68
C GLU A 149 1.83 9.42 -27.22
N ARG A 150 1.61 8.90 -26.01
CA ARG A 150 0.41 9.25 -25.25
C ARG A 150 0.69 10.55 -24.53
N GLU A 151 -0.12 11.57 -24.83
CA GLU A 151 -0.17 12.82 -24.08
C GLU A 151 -0.34 12.50 -22.59
N ALA A 152 0.77 12.60 -21.85
CA ALA A 152 0.84 12.09 -20.49
C ALA A 152 0.04 13.01 -19.59
N ARG A 153 -1.15 12.55 -19.17
CA ARG A 153 -1.97 13.26 -18.17
C ARG A 153 -1.08 13.53 -16.95
N LYS A 154 -0.89 14.82 -16.67
CA LYS A 154 -0.11 15.34 -15.54
C LYS A 154 -0.98 15.25 -14.29
N PHE A 155 -0.40 14.82 -13.16
CA PHE A 155 -1.15 14.54 -11.95
C PHE A 155 -0.42 14.92 -10.66
N ILE A 156 -1.11 15.60 -9.75
CA ILE A 156 -0.59 15.98 -8.44
C ILE A 156 -0.47 14.77 -7.51
N LYS A 157 0.57 14.80 -6.67
CA LYS A 157 0.99 13.79 -5.68
C LYS A 157 1.72 14.50 -4.51
N ILE A 158 1.97 13.78 -3.43
CA ILE A 158 2.77 14.20 -2.26
C ILE A 158 4.22 13.68 -2.37
N PRO A 159 5.19 14.19 -1.60
CA PRO A 159 6.57 13.77 -1.72
C PRO A 159 6.75 12.39 -1.10
N GLY A 160 7.67 11.60 -1.66
CA GLY A 160 8.04 10.30 -1.11
C GLY A 160 8.26 9.21 -2.14
N GLY A 161 9.19 8.33 -1.82
CA GLY A 161 9.61 7.19 -2.63
C GLY A 161 9.65 5.90 -1.82
N ALA A 162 10.61 5.04 -2.16
CA ALA A 162 10.90 3.85 -1.38
C ALA A 162 11.80 4.22 -0.19
N VAL A 163 11.67 3.49 0.91
CA VAL A 163 12.68 3.51 1.97
C VAL A 163 13.85 2.65 1.49
N ASP A 164 15.02 3.24 1.37
CA ASP A 164 16.23 2.56 0.92
C ASP A 164 16.84 1.70 2.03
N ARG A 165 17.72 0.77 1.65
CA ARG A 165 18.36 -0.13 2.63
C ARG A 165 19.27 0.58 3.61
N ASP A 166 19.77 1.74 3.22
CA ASP A 166 20.71 2.56 3.98
C ASP A 166 19.98 3.66 4.79
N ASP A 167 18.65 3.83 4.63
CA ASP A 167 17.83 4.72 5.46
C ASP A 167 17.67 4.10 6.87
N PRO A 168 18.15 4.75 7.96
CA PRO A 168 18.10 4.16 9.31
C PRO A 168 16.68 3.89 9.84
N THR A 169 15.68 4.65 9.38
CA THR A 169 14.26 4.43 9.67
C THR A 169 13.39 4.91 8.52
N ILE A 170 12.10 4.54 8.50
CA ILE A 170 11.11 5.06 7.55
C ILE A 170 10.98 6.61 7.60
N LEU A 171 11.31 7.23 8.75
CA LEU A 171 11.31 8.69 8.89
C LEU A 171 12.55 9.32 8.23
N HIS A 172 13.69 8.63 8.22
CA HIS A 172 14.87 9.09 7.48
C HIS A 172 14.62 9.04 5.98
N GLY A 173 14.03 7.96 5.47
CA GLY A 173 13.57 7.88 4.08
C GLY A 173 12.60 9.03 3.74
N ALA A 174 11.56 9.23 4.56
CA ALA A 174 10.62 10.33 4.35
C ALA A 174 11.27 11.73 4.40
N ALA A 175 12.27 11.97 5.25
CA ALA A 175 13.01 13.23 5.32
C ALA A 175 13.99 13.41 4.14
N ARG A 176 14.66 12.34 3.72
CA ARG A 176 15.55 12.29 2.56
C ARG A 176 14.75 12.64 1.31
N GLU A 177 13.68 11.89 1.06
CA GLU A 177 12.75 12.13 -0.05
C GLU A 177 12.24 13.57 -0.01
N LEU A 178 11.65 14.06 1.11
CA LEU A 178 11.16 15.44 1.20
C LEU A 178 12.22 16.52 0.85
N ARG A 179 13.50 16.25 1.12
CA ARG A 179 14.63 17.15 0.81
C ARG A 179 15.13 17.02 -0.63
N GLU A 180 15.29 15.80 -1.14
CA GLU A 180 15.70 15.52 -2.53
C GLU A 180 14.60 15.98 -3.50
N GLU A 181 13.37 15.65 -3.15
CA GLU A 181 12.18 16.05 -3.84
C GLU A 181 11.93 17.56 -3.62
N ALA A 182 11.35 18.01 -2.50
CA ALA A 182 10.85 19.39 -2.41
C ALA A 182 11.91 20.45 -2.04
N GLY A 183 13.15 20.07 -1.75
CA GLY A 183 14.18 20.95 -1.18
C GLY A 183 13.94 21.29 0.30
N LEU A 184 12.89 20.73 0.90
CA LEU A 184 12.42 21.10 2.23
C LEU A 184 13.08 20.26 3.32
N VAL A 185 13.52 20.92 4.38
CA VAL A 185 14.14 20.25 5.54
C VAL A 185 13.07 19.90 6.57
N ALA A 186 12.94 18.60 6.87
CA ALA A 186 12.07 18.10 7.92
C ALA A 186 12.58 18.51 9.31
N VAL A 187 11.77 19.25 10.07
CA VAL A 187 12.04 19.63 11.46
C VAL A 187 11.39 18.66 12.44
N ARG A 188 10.15 18.22 12.16
CA ARG A 188 9.41 17.33 13.06
C ARG A 188 8.34 16.51 12.34
N PHE A 189 8.44 15.19 12.48
CA PHE A 189 7.33 14.29 12.17
C PHE A 189 6.27 14.37 13.27
N ARG A 190 5.02 14.57 12.88
CA ARG A 190 3.89 14.86 13.79
C ARG A 190 2.90 13.71 13.89
N GLN A 191 2.53 13.10 12.77
CA GLN A 191 1.55 12.02 12.72
C GLN A 191 1.71 11.18 11.44
N LEU A 192 1.21 9.96 11.46
CA LEU A 192 0.85 9.21 10.25
C LEU A 192 -0.45 9.75 9.65
N ALA A 193 -0.54 9.72 8.32
CA ALA A 193 -1.78 9.90 7.57
C ALA A 193 -2.07 8.61 6.78
N ALA A 194 -3.34 8.22 6.73
CA ALA A 194 -3.80 7.00 6.06
C ALA A 194 -5.07 7.26 5.22
N GLU A 195 -5.58 6.23 4.54
CA GLU A 195 -6.68 6.34 3.58
C GLU A 195 -8.07 6.18 4.23
N GLY A 196 -8.26 6.70 5.45
CA GLY A 196 -9.55 6.69 6.15
C GLY A 196 -9.47 7.10 7.62
N GLU A 197 -10.62 7.26 8.27
CA GLU A 197 -10.69 7.43 9.73
C GLU A 197 -10.20 6.15 10.43
N GLY A 198 -9.24 6.28 11.35
CA GLY A 198 -8.78 5.16 12.17
C GLY A 198 -7.94 4.13 11.43
N GLU A 199 -7.37 4.46 10.27
CA GLU A 199 -6.28 3.71 9.65
C GLU A 199 -4.92 4.33 9.99
N ASP A 200 -3.87 3.51 10.10
CA ASP A 200 -2.48 3.97 10.30
C ASP A 200 -1.58 3.70 9.08
N LEU A 201 -2.10 2.98 8.07
CA LEU A 201 -1.29 2.37 7.03
C LEU A 201 -2.07 2.12 5.74
N ALA A 202 -1.52 2.54 4.59
CA ALA A 202 -2.05 2.18 3.29
C ALA A 202 -1.27 1.01 2.67
N VAL A 203 -1.94 -0.13 2.43
CA VAL A 203 -1.34 -1.31 1.79
C VAL A 203 -1.97 -1.52 0.41
N PHE A 204 -1.15 -1.54 -0.64
CA PHE A 204 -1.60 -1.74 -2.01
C PHE A 204 -0.63 -2.61 -2.81
N SER A 205 -1.09 -3.22 -3.90
CA SER A 205 -0.24 -4.01 -4.80
C SER A 205 0.12 -3.24 -6.08
N ASN A 206 1.16 -3.68 -6.80
CA ASN A 206 1.34 -3.26 -8.19
C ASN A 206 0.15 -3.77 -9.05
N ARG A 207 -0.03 -3.18 -10.24
CA ARG A 207 -1.11 -3.53 -11.18
C ARG A 207 -1.26 -5.04 -11.46
N ASN A 208 -0.21 -5.83 -11.28
CA ASN A 208 -0.18 -7.26 -11.56
C ASN A 208 -0.28 -8.15 -10.29
N GLY A 209 -0.46 -7.59 -9.10
CA GLY A 209 -0.58 -8.32 -7.83
C GLY A 209 0.70 -9.04 -7.35
N THR A 210 1.84 -8.82 -8.01
CA THR A 210 3.11 -9.53 -7.76
C THR A 210 4.02 -8.87 -6.74
N ARG A 211 3.77 -7.60 -6.40
CA ARG A 211 4.47 -6.88 -5.33
C ARG A 211 3.45 -6.11 -4.50
N TRP A 212 3.64 -6.15 -3.19
CA TRP A 212 2.87 -5.38 -2.21
C TRP A 212 3.73 -4.25 -1.66
N PHE A 213 3.12 -3.09 -1.51
CA PHE A 213 3.72 -1.88 -0.97
C PHE A 213 2.98 -1.49 0.29
N CYS A 214 3.76 -1.06 1.27
CA CYS A 214 3.33 -0.59 2.57
C CYS A 214 3.69 0.89 2.61
N ARG A 215 2.70 1.78 2.49
CA ARG A 215 2.91 3.23 2.46
C ARG A 215 2.51 3.84 3.79
N PHE A 216 3.52 4.45 4.42
CA PHE A 216 3.37 5.39 5.51
C PHE A 216 3.40 6.79 4.88
N ALA A 217 2.36 7.60 5.07
CA ALA A 217 2.41 9.03 4.76
C ALA A 217 2.55 9.79 6.07
N PHE A 218 3.31 10.88 6.07
CA PHE A 218 3.59 11.62 7.29
C PHE A 218 3.18 13.08 7.19
N HIS A 219 2.65 13.56 8.29
CA HIS A 219 2.60 14.97 8.60
C HIS A 219 4.00 15.40 9.10
N VAL A 220 4.77 16.13 8.27
CA VAL A 220 6.09 16.72 8.56
C VAL A 220 6.06 18.27 8.68
N ASP A 221 6.47 18.83 9.82
CA ASP A 221 6.81 20.25 9.95
C ASP A 221 8.12 20.52 9.21
N VAL A 222 8.21 21.61 8.45
CA VAL A 222 9.40 22.01 7.69
C VAL A 222 9.99 23.31 8.18
N GLU A 223 11.30 23.51 7.95
CA GLU A 223 12.05 24.69 8.39
C GLU A 223 11.58 25.99 7.71
N SER A 224 11.26 25.93 6.42
CA SER A 224 10.74 27.02 5.60
C SER A 224 9.73 26.47 4.61
N CYS A 225 8.64 27.19 4.34
CA CYS A 225 7.73 26.89 3.21
C CYS A 225 8.05 27.74 1.96
N GLN A 226 9.06 28.61 2.01
CA GLN A 226 9.38 29.56 0.95
C GLN A 226 10.40 28.99 -0.05
N ASP A 227 11.32 28.13 0.42
CA ASP A 227 12.47 27.64 -0.33
C ASP A 227 12.23 26.31 -1.06
N VAL A 228 11.05 26.15 -1.67
CA VAL A 228 10.72 24.93 -2.44
C VAL A 228 11.63 24.85 -3.68
N ARG A 229 12.47 23.81 -3.74
CA ARG A 229 13.40 23.56 -4.84
C ARG A 229 13.17 22.16 -5.38
N LEU A 230 12.67 22.06 -6.60
CA LEU A 230 12.35 20.77 -7.21
C LEU A 230 13.55 20.24 -7.99
N ASP A 231 13.93 18.97 -7.77
CA ASP A 231 14.68 18.22 -8.80
C ASP A 231 13.83 18.15 -10.10
N PRO A 232 14.30 18.72 -11.24
CA PRO A 232 13.60 18.72 -12.52
C PRO A 232 13.62 17.35 -13.23
N ALA A 233 14.55 16.45 -12.88
CA ALA A 233 14.59 15.10 -13.43
C ALA A 233 13.42 14.24 -12.93
N GLU A 234 12.83 14.63 -11.81
CA GLU A 234 11.72 13.92 -11.20
C GLU A 234 10.41 14.75 -11.27
N HIS A 235 10.43 16.08 -11.10
CA HIS A 235 9.19 16.89 -10.94
C HIS A 235 9.27 18.29 -11.56
N GLN A 236 8.17 18.73 -12.18
CA GLN A 236 8.18 19.97 -12.99
C GLN A 236 7.49 21.19 -12.33
N ALA A 237 6.65 21.01 -11.31
CA ALA A 237 5.91 22.11 -10.67
C ALA A 237 5.52 21.76 -9.22
N PHE A 238 5.25 22.79 -8.42
CA PHE A 238 4.64 22.68 -7.10
C PHE A 238 3.45 23.62 -6.97
N VAL A 239 2.56 23.31 -6.03
CA VAL A 239 1.51 24.22 -5.55
C VAL A 239 1.43 24.11 -4.05
N TRP A 240 1.01 25.20 -3.39
CA TRP A 240 0.47 25.13 -2.04
C TRP A 240 -1.06 25.21 -2.18
N ALA A 241 -1.75 24.10 -1.96
CA ALA A 241 -3.20 24.03 -2.07
C ALA A 241 -3.86 23.98 -0.69
N SER A 242 -5.00 24.64 -0.56
CA SER A 242 -5.93 24.53 0.57
C SER A 242 -6.71 23.20 0.52
N GLU A 243 -7.42 22.90 1.60
CA GLU A 243 -8.31 21.73 1.63
C GLU A 243 -9.46 21.85 0.62
N GLU A 244 -9.98 23.05 0.40
CA GLU A 244 -11.08 23.30 -0.52
C GLU A 244 -10.64 23.08 -1.97
N GLU A 245 -9.46 23.57 -2.35
CA GLU A 245 -8.87 23.34 -3.68
C GLU A 245 -8.54 21.84 -3.93
N VAL A 246 -8.09 21.12 -2.90
CA VAL A 246 -7.91 19.65 -2.94
C VAL A 246 -9.25 18.91 -3.02
N ARG A 247 -10.29 19.43 -2.35
CA ARG A 247 -11.64 18.86 -2.37
C ARG A 247 -12.28 19.06 -3.72
N ASP A 248 -12.24 20.25 -4.28
CA ASP A 248 -12.94 20.60 -5.51
C ASP A 248 -12.10 20.31 -6.76
N GLN A 249 -10.83 19.94 -6.55
CA GLN A 249 -9.84 19.65 -7.59
C GLN A 249 -9.64 20.81 -8.57
N THR A 250 -9.69 22.04 -8.04
CA THR A 250 -9.49 23.29 -8.75
C THR A 250 -8.64 24.25 -7.92
N MET A 251 -7.83 25.08 -8.57
CA MET A 251 -6.97 26.10 -7.94
C MET A 251 -6.89 27.29 -8.91
N ASP A 252 -7.21 28.50 -8.46
CA ASP A 252 -7.36 29.69 -9.33
C ASP A 252 -8.20 29.47 -10.61
N GLY A 253 -9.26 28.66 -10.51
CA GLY A 253 -10.12 28.31 -11.64
C GLY A 253 -9.50 27.35 -12.67
N ARG A 254 -8.36 26.70 -12.34
CA ARG A 254 -7.68 25.69 -13.17
C ARG A 254 -7.78 24.32 -12.51
N ASP A 255 -7.82 23.25 -13.31
CA ASP A 255 -7.85 21.87 -12.79
C ASP A 255 -6.61 21.54 -11.94
N LEU A 256 -6.86 20.90 -10.80
CA LEU A 256 -5.87 20.31 -9.90
C LEU A 256 -6.02 18.76 -9.91
N PRO A 257 -5.53 18.08 -10.98
CA PRO A 257 -5.76 16.66 -11.18
C PRO A 257 -4.92 15.80 -10.22
N ILE A 258 -5.45 15.50 -9.03
CA ILE A 258 -4.80 14.57 -8.08
C ILE A 258 -4.88 13.13 -8.63
N THR A 259 -3.76 12.40 -8.58
CA THR A 259 -3.55 11.16 -9.36
C THR A 259 -4.60 10.07 -9.12
N TYR A 260 -5.01 9.86 -7.86
CA TYR A 260 -5.89 8.76 -7.46
C TYR A 260 -6.87 9.22 -6.37
N LYS A 261 -8.07 8.61 -6.34
CA LYS A 261 -9.07 8.86 -5.29
C LYS A 261 -8.50 8.63 -3.88
N SER A 262 -7.69 7.59 -3.73
CA SER A 262 -6.93 7.25 -2.52
C SER A 262 -5.97 8.37 -2.08
N MET A 263 -5.22 8.95 -3.02
CA MET A 263 -4.32 10.08 -2.73
C MET A 263 -5.11 11.33 -2.31
N ARG A 264 -6.26 11.61 -2.95
CA ARG A 264 -7.13 12.72 -2.53
C ARG A 264 -7.75 12.47 -1.15
N ALA A 265 -8.19 11.24 -0.86
CA ALA A 265 -8.69 10.85 0.46
C ALA A 265 -7.60 11.02 1.55
N LEU A 266 -6.39 10.53 1.30
CA LEU A 266 -5.23 10.71 2.17
C LEU A 266 -4.95 12.18 2.51
N ILE A 267 -4.96 13.07 1.51
CA ILE A 267 -4.71 14.50 1.73
C ILE A 267 -5.87 15.16 2.49
N LEU A 268 -7.13 14.79 2.20
CA LEU A 268 -8.29 15.32 2.92
C LEU A 268 -8.35 14.81 4.38
N GLU A 269 -8.03 13.53 4.63
CA GLU A 269 -7.87 13.00 5.99
C GLU A 269 -6.66 13.60 6.71
N ALA A 270 -5.58 13.94 5.99
CA ALA A 270 -4.50 14.75 6.55
C ALA A 270 -4.96 16.16 6.92
N PHE A 271 -5.82 16.83 6.14
CA PHE A 271 -6.41 18.13 6.48
C PHE A 271 -7.43 18.09 7.62
N LYS A 272 -8.20 17.01 7.74
CA LYS A 272 -9.10 16.75 8.86
C LYS A 272 -8.32 16.44 10.14
N SER A 273 -7.29 15.60 10.00
CA SER A 273 -6.12 15.50 10.88
C SER A 273 -5.20 16.74 10.78
N ARG A 274 -5.72 17.88 10.31
CA ARG A 274 -5.17 19.24 10.41
C ARG A 274 -6.17 20.28 10.98
N ARG A 275 -7.38 19.90 11.41
CA ARG A 275 -8.31 20.75 12.21
C ARG A 275 -8.35 20.45 13.71
N ALA A 276 -8.48 19.17 14.10
CA ALA A 276 -8.72 18.79 15.50
C ALA A 276 -7.64 19.14 16.59
N ARG A 277 -6.33 19.33 16.31
CA ARG A 277 -5.32 19.97 17.23
C ARG A 277 -5.44 21.47 17.22
N ASN A 278 -5.82 22.09 16.11
CA ASN A 278 -5.90 23.55 16.10
C ASN A 278 -7.03 23.98 17.03
N GLU A 279 -8.14 23.25 17.00
CA GLU A 279 -9.17 23.26 18.04
C GLU A 279 -8.59 22.76 19.39
N ALA A 280 -8.03 21.55 19.41
CA ALA A 280 -7.40 20.84 20.54
C ALA A 280 -6.30 21.60 21.37
N CYS A 281 -5.65 22.61 20.80
CA CYS A 281 -4.55 23.39 21.41
C CYS A 281 -4.88 24.89 21.53
N SER A 282 -6.09 25.30 21.12
CA SER A 282 -6.63 26.64 21.38
C SER A 282 -7.55 26.68 22.60
N LEU A 283 -7.56 25.58 23.36
CA LEU A 283 -8.23 25.34 24.64
C LEU A 283 -7.17 25.01 25.71
#